data_AF-A0A0D0C9S4-F1
#
_entry.id   AF-A0A0D0C9S4-F1
#
_cell.length_a   1.000
_cell.length_b   1.000
_cell.length_c   1.000
_cell.angle_alpha   90.00
_cell.angle_beta   90.00
_cell.angle_gamma   90.00
#
_symmetry.space_group_name_H-M   'P 1'
#
loop_
_entity.id
_entity.type
_entity.pdbx_description
1 polymer ?
#
loop_
_entity_poly.entity_id
_entity_poly.type
_entity_poly.pdbx_seq_one_letter_code
_entity_poly.pdbx_strand_id
1 'polypeptide(L)'
;VDNTSSNGAAMSELSRILLKEQEFSFDPVDCCICCFPHIYNICVQHMLDKYMQANFSQCPPTWKNSAGVVIHRDSYAETVCDDPIGQGRAIICTICSSGQCHSNFRQTLVLGNKQEWFINDKGNIIRLPVFQLIHNVKTWWDSTYYMINHLCTLQKVSSYDFLDL
;
A
#
# COMPACT_ATOMS: atom_id res chain seq x y z
N VAL A 1 2.88 -7.51 16.76
CA VAL A 1 4.30 -7.96 16.79
C VAL A 1 4.67 -8.30 15.37
N ASP A 2 5.57 -7.54 14.75
CA ASP A 2 6.03 -7.81 13.39
C ASP A 2 7.08 -8.92 13.43
N ASN A 3 6.62 -10.16 13.27
CA ASN A 3 7.48 -11.34 13.30
C ASN A 3 8.59 -11.29 12.25
N THR A 4 8.44 -10.48 11.21
CA THR A 4 9.35 -10.45 10.07
C THR A 4 10.54 -9.52 10.28
N SER A 5 10.36 -8.35 10.90
CA SER A 5 11.50 -7.57 11.40
C SER A 5 12.23 -8.32 12.50
N SER A 6 11.51 -9.04 13.37
CA SER A 6 12.11 -9.94 14.35
C SER A 6 12.92 -11.06 13.71
N ASN A 7 12.44 -11.68 12.63
CA ASN A 7 13.16 -12.76 11.96
C ASN A 7 14.38 -12.25 11.20
N GLY A 8 14.26 -11.11 10.50
CA GLY A 8 15.41 -10.48 9.83
C GLY A 8 16.51 -10.12 10.82
N ALA A 9 16.14 -9.49 11.96
CA ALA A 9 17.07 -9.19 13.03
C ALA A 9 17.71 -10.45 13.63
N ALA A 10 16.93 -11.52 13.83
CA ALA A 10 17.44 -12.81 14.30
C ALA A 10 18.42 -13.46 13.30
N MET A 11 18.14 -13.41 12.00
CA MET A 11 19.02 -13.95 10.95
C MET A 11 20.32 -13.14 10.84
N SER A 12 20.25 -11.81 10.92
CA SER A 12 21.43 -10.94 10.95
C SER A 12 22.29 -11.19 12.19
N GLU A 13 21.67 -11.37 13.36
CA GLU A 13 22.40 -11.67 14.59
C GLU A 13 23.02 -13.07 14.57
N LEU A 14 22.33 -14.06 13.99
CA LEU A 14 22.87 -15.39 13.77
C LEU A 14 24.09 -15.36 12.84
N SER A 15 24.01 -14.62 11.73
CA SER A 15 25.16 -14.39 10.83
C SER A 15 26.34 -13.78 11.58
N ARG A 16 26.09 -12.75 12.40
CA ARG A 16 27.12 -12.10 13.21
C ARG A 16 27.80 -13.05 14.19
N ILE A 17 27.05 -13.94 14.84
CA ILE A 17 27.58 -14.95 15.77
C ILE A 17 28.43 -15.97 15.01
N LEU A 18 27.92 -16.52 13.90
CA LEU A 18 28.62 -17.53 13.11
C LEU A 18 29.90 -17.00 12.46
N LEU A 19 29.91 -15.72 12.04
CA LEU A 19 31.10 -15.06 11.52
C LEU A 19 32.19 -14.89 12.60
N LYS A 20 31.77 -14.66 13.86
CA LYS A 20 32.68 -14.51 15.01
C LYS A 20 33.37 -15.83 15.37
N GLU A 21 32.66 -16.94 15.24
CA GLU A 21 33.19 -18.29 15.49
C GLU A 21 34.08 -18.81 14.32
N GLN A 22 34.25 -18.03 13.23
CA GLN A 22 35.13 -18.29 12.08
C GLN A 22 34.92 -19.60 11.30
N GLU A 23 33.94 -20.43 11.66
CA GLU A 23 33.77 -21.74 11.01
C GLU A 23 32.92 -21.71 9.73
N PHE A 24 32.05 -20.71 9.53
CA PHE A 24 31.10 -20.71 8.41
C PHE A 24 30.80 -19.32 7.83
N SER A 25 30.76 -19.25 6.50
CA SER A 25 30.16 -18.13 5.76
C SER A 25 28.64 -18.30 5.78
N PHE A 26 27.92 -17.44 6.49
CA PHE A 26 26.46 -17.48 6.59
C PHE A 26 25.86 -16.19 6.06
N ASP A 27 25.18 -16.27 4.91
CA ASP A 27 24.41 -15.16 4.36
C ASP A 27 22.99 -15.17 4.96
N PRO A 28 22.61 -14.14 5.73
CA PRO A 28 21.33 -14.08 6.42
C PRO A 28 20.13 -13.93 5.48
N VAL A 29 20.34 -13.52 4.24
CA VAL A 29 19.30 -13.39 3.21
C VAL A 29 19.10 -14.73 2.51
N ASP A 30 20.18 -15.36 2.04
CA ASP A 30 20.10 -16.63 1.31
C ASP A 30 19.71 -17.81 2.21
N CYS A 31 20.08 -17.77 3.49
CA CYS A 31 19.74 -18.83 4.46
C CYS A 31 18.41 -18.57 5.19
N CYS A 32 17.68 -17.52 4.84
CA CYS A 32 16.37 -17.25 5.43
C CYS A 32 15.31 -18.21 4.86
N ILE A 33 14.81 -19.13 5.69
CA ILE A 33 13.65 -19.95 5.33
C ILE A 33 12.42 -19.04 5.26
N CYS A 34 12.15 -18.57 4.05
CA CYS A 34 11.00 -17.72 3.78
C CYS A 34 9.72 -18.57 3.89
N CYS A 35 8.74 -18.11 4.67
CA CYS A 35 7.41 -18.69 4.57
C CYS A 35 6.82 -18.37 3.18
N PHE A 36 5.93 -19.23 2.67
CA PHE A 36 5.32 -19.05 1.35
C PHE A 36 4.72 -17.64 1.15
N PRO A 37 3.99 -17.04 2.12
CA PRO A 37 3.53 -15.65 2.00
C PRO A 37 4.65 -14.61 1.84
N HIS A 38 5.82 -14.85 2.44
CA HIS A 38 6.97 -13.96 2.34
C HIS A 38 7.59 -13.99 0.94
N ILE A 39 7.67 -15.17 0.33
CA ILE A 39 8.12 -15.33 -1.08
C ILE A 39 7.18 -14.55 -2.00
N TYR A 40 5.87 -14.69 -1.83
CA TYR A 40 4.88 -13.91 -2.60
C TYR A 40 5.08 -12.41 -2.42
N ASN A 41 5.32 -11.96 -1.18
CA ASN A 41 5.56 -10.55 -0.93
C ASN A 41 6.81 -10.04 -1.66
N ILE A 42 7.93 -10.78 -1.61
CA ILE A 42 9.15 -10.45 -2.35
C ILE A 42 8.87 -10.36 -3.85
N CYS A 43 8.19 -11.36 -4.43
CA CYS A 43 7.82 -11.35 -5.84
C CYS A 43 6.98 -10.11 -6.20
N VAL A 44 5.97 -9.77 -5.38
CA VAL A 44 5.12 -8.60 -5.60
C VAL A 44 5.92 -7.31 -5.51
N GLN A 45 6.81 -7.14 -4.51
CA GLN A 45 7.64 -5.94 -4.43
C GLN A 45 8.51 -5.79 -5.68
N HIS A 46 9.18 -6.87 -6.13
CA HIS A 46 9.98 -6.81 -7.35
C HIS A 46 9.14 -6.49 -8.61
N MET A 47 7.93 -7.05 -8.71
CA MET A 47 7.03 -6.73 -9.82
C MET A 47 6.65 -5.25 -9.81
N LEU A 48 6.33 -4.68 -8.65
CA LEU A 48 5.99 -3.26 -8.50
C LEU A 48 7.18 -2.36 -8.85
N ASP A 49 8.37 -2.65 -8.33
CA ASP A 49 9.60 -1.89 -8.61
C ASP A 49 9.92 -1.88 -10.11
N LYS A 50 9.75 -3.04 -10.79
CA LYS A 50 9.93 -3.15 -12.24
C LYS A 50 8.83 -2.46 -13.02
N TYR A 51 7.60 -2.48 -12.52
CA TYR A 51 6.47 -1.83 -13.17
C TYR A 51 6.63 -0.30 -13.17
N MET A 52 7.14 0.28 -12.08
CA MET A 52 7.44 1.72 -11.98
C MET A 52 8.51 2.18 -12.98
N GLN A 53 9.33 1.25 -13.48
CA GLN A 53 10.37 1.50 -14.48
C GLN A 53 9.97 1.01 -15.88
N ALA A 54 8.72 0.59 -16.07
CA ALA A 54 8.27 -0.03 -17.31
C ALA A 54 8.22 0.99 -18.46
N ASN A 55 8.61 0.54 -19.64
CA ASN A 55 8.48 1.34 -20.85
C ASN A 55 7.09 1.11 -21.48
N PHE A 56 6.26 2.15 -21.47
CA PHE A 56 4.90 2.12 -22.03
C PHE A 56 4.83 2.46 -23.52
N SER A 57 5.95 2.63 -24.24
CA SER A 57 5.96 3.02 -25.66
C SER A 57 5.16 2.12 -26.59
N GLN A 58 5.02 0.83 -26.26
CA GLN A 58 4.22 -0.14 -27.01
C GLN A 58 2.72 -0.06 -26.71
N CYS A 59 2.31 0.67 -25.68
CA CYS A 59 0.91 0.89 -25.36
C CYS A 59 0.28 1.95 -26.29
N PRO A 60 -1.03 1.84 -26.57
CA PRO A 60 -1.76 2.88 -27.29
C PRO A 60 -1.59 4.26 -26.63
N PRO A 61 -1.62 5.36 -27.40
CA PRO A 61 -1.45 6.71 -26.86
C PRO A 61 -2.57 7.11 -25.88
N THR A 62 -3.75 6.51 -26.04
CA THR A 62 -4.88 6.69 -25.12
C THR A 62 -5.68 5.40 -24.95
N TRP A 63 -6.34 5.26 -23.80
CA TRP A 63 -7.34 4.23 -23.54
C TRP A 63 -8.42 4.76 -22.60
N LYS A 64 -9.54 4.04 -22.47
CA LYS A 64 -10.59 4.38 -21.49
C LYS A 64 -10.47 3.46 -20.27
N ASN A 65 -10.55 4.03 -19.08
CA ASN A 65 -10.67 3.24 -17.86
C ASN A 65 -12.12 2.69 -17.70
N SER A 66 -12.36 1.93 -16.64
CA SER A 66 -13.68 1.36 -16.32
C SER A 66 -14.77 2.40 -16.06
N ALA A 67 -14.39 3.64 -15.72
CA ALA A 67 -15.30 4.77 -15.56
C ALA A 67 -15.55 5.53 -16.89
N GLY A 68 -14.96 5.09 -18.00
CA GLY A 68 -15.07 5.75 -19.31
C GLY A 68 -14.18 6.97 -19.49
N VAL A 69 -13.34 7.29 -18.49
CA VAL A 69 -12.40 8.42 -18.54
C VAL A 69 -11.25 8.09 -19.48
N VAL A 70 -10.94 9.03 -20.38
CA VAL A 70 -9.81 8.90 -21.31
C VAL A 70 -8.52 9.14 -20.54
N ILE A 71 -7.64 8.15 -20.56
CA ILE A 71 -6.30 8.18 -19.97
C ILE A 71 -5.29 8.37 -21.09
N HIS A 72 -4.40 9.35 -20.91
CA HIS A 72 -3.27 9.59 -21.79
C HIS A 72 -2.06 8.79 -21.33
N ARG A 73 -1.41 8.10 -22.27
CA ARG A 73 -0.26 7.24 -21.97
C ARG A 73 0.86 7.97 -21.23
N ASP A 74 1.22 9.16 -21.69
CA ASP A 74 2.38 9.87 -21.16
C ASP A 74 2.11 10.35 -19.72
N SER A 75 0.90 10.85 -19.44
CA SER A 75 0.45 11.19 -18.08
C SER A 75 0.36 9.97 -17.16
N TYR A 76 -0.12 8.83 -17.68
CA TYR A 76 -0.14 7.59 -16.92
C TYR A 76 1.28 7.10 -16.58
N ALA A 77 2.19 7.13 -17.55
CA ALA A 77 3.57 6.71 -17.37
C ALA A 77 4.29 7.58 -16.33
N GLU A 78 4.13 8.91 -16.40
CA GLU A 78 4.64 9.84 -15.40
C GLU A 78 4.08 9.51 -14.00
N THR A 79 2.76 9.33 -13.88
CA THR A 79 2.13 8.98 -12.60
C THR A 79 2.64 7.65 -12.04
N VAL A 80 2.90 6.65 -12.89
CA VAL A 80 3.45 5.35 -12.46
C VAL A 80 4.89 5.48 -11.99
N CYS A 81 5.70 6.32 -12.65
CA CYS A 81 7.07 6.59 -12.26
C CYS A 81 7.16 7.29 -10.89
N ASP A 82 6.16 8.12 -10.54
CA ASP A 82 6.10 8.88 -9.28
C ASP A 82 5.76 8.04 -8.03
N ASP A 83 5.85 6.72 -8.10
CA ASP A 83 5.57 5.79 -7.00
C ASP A 83 4.20 6.00 -6.32
N PRO A 84 3.09 5.79 -7.04
CA PRO A 84 1.76 5.99 -6.48
C PRO A 84 1.47 5.04 -5.31
N ILE A 85 2.15 3.88 -5.27
CA ILE A 85 2.05 2.92 -4.16
C ILE A 85 2.77 3.46 -2.92
N GLY A 86 3.98 4.00 -3.07
CA GLY A 86 4.71 4.67 -2.00
C GLY A 86 3.93 5.86 -1.43
N GLN A 87 3.31 6.67 -2.28
CA GLN A 87 2.42 7.74 -1.84
C GLN A 87 1.23 7.21 -1.02
N GLY A 88 0.58 6.13 -1.49
CA GLY A 88 -0.48 5.46 -0.74
C GLY A 88 -0.01 4.95 0.63
N ARG A 89 1.19 4.37 0.70
CA ARG A 89 1.82 3.94 1.96
C ARG A 89 2.07 5.12 2.89
N ALA A 90 2.53 6.26 2.37
CA ALA A 90 2.77 7.46 3.15
C ALA A 90 1.47 7.99 3.77
N ILE A 91 0.37 8.04 3.00
CA ILE A 91 -0.96 8.43 3.51
C ILE A 91 -1.36 7.54 4.68
N ILE A 92 -1.27 6.21 4.53
CA ILE A 92 -1.61 5.27 5.59
C ILE A 92 -0.71 5.46 6.82
N CYS A 93 0.61 5.60 6.62
CA CYS A 93 1.56 5.82 7.70
C CYS A 93 1.24 7.11 8.48
N THR A 94 0.89 8.20 7.79
CA THR A 94 0.47 9.46 8.41
C THR A 94 -0.78 9.27 9.26
N ILE A 95 -1.80 8.59 8.71
CA ILE A 95 -3.03 8.30 9.46
C ILE A 95 -2.73 7.40 10.67
N CYS A 96 -1.85 6.41 10.53
CA CYS A 96 -1.47 5.52 11.64
C CYS A 96 -0.68 6.25 12.75
N SER A 97 0.23 7.15 12.37
CA SER A 97 1.14 7.84 13.31
C SER A 97 0.41 8.78 14.25
N SER A 98 -0.81 9.20 13.90
CA SER A 98 -1.65 10.06 14.73
C SER A 98 -2.23 9.37 15.99
N GLY A 99 -2.12 8.04 16.14
CA GLY A 99 -2.49 7.29 17.36
C GLY A 99 -4.00 7.25 17.66
N GLN A 100 -4.64 8.42 17.80
CA GLN A 100 -6.09 8.65 17.90
C GLN A 100 -6.84 8.24 16.61
N CYS A 101 -6.18 8.26 15.46
CA CYS A 101 -6.83 8.13 14.15
C CYS A 101 -7.41 6.73 13.86
N HIS A 102 -6.97 5.63 14.47
CA HIS A 102 -7.49 4.31 14.08
C HIS A 102 -8.95 4.08 14.53
N SER A 103 -9.26 4.36 15.80
CA SER A 103 -10.63 4.33 16.31
C SER A 103 -11.46 5.45 15.71
N ASN A 104 -10.86 6.64 15.58
CA ASN A 104 -11.56 7.81 15.04
C ASN A 104 -11.90 7.60 13.56
N PHE A 105 -11.04 6.99 12.74
CA PHE A 105 -11.31 6.74 11.32
C PHE A 105 -12.51 5.81 11.13
N ARG A 106 -12.54 4.68 11.84
CA ARG A 106 -13.69 3.77 11.79
C ARG A 106 -14.96 4.44 12.31
N GLN A 107 -14.86 5.20 13.41
CA GLN A 107 -16.00 5.95 13.95
C GLN A 107 -16.49 7.02 12.97
N THR A 108 -15.59 7.73 12.29
CA THR A 108 -15.91 8.71 11.24
C THR A 108 -16.62 8.06 10.07
N LEU A 109 -16.19 6.87 9.61
CA LEU A 109 -16.92 6.14 8.57
C LEU A 109 -18.32 5.73 9.03
N VAL A 110 -18.47 5.23 10.25
CA VAL A 110 -19.77 4.82 10.80
C VAL A 110 -20.70 6.04 10.99
N LEU A 111 -20.20 7.12 11.59
CA LEU A 111 -20.94 8.35 11.82
C LEU A 111 -21.28 9.05 10.51
N GLY A 112 -20.32 9.18 9.60
CA GLY A 112 -20.53 9.78 8.28
C GLY A 112 -21.52 9.02 7.42
N ASN A 113 -21.53 7.68 7.48
CA ASN A 113 -22.58 6.89 6.83
C ASN A 113 -23.97 7.10 7.46
N LYS A 114 -24.02 7.24 8.79
CA LYS A 114 -25.28 7.48 9.52
C LYS A 114 -25.83 8.88 9.26
N GLN A 115 -24.94 9.87 9.13
CA GLN A 115 -25.25 11.27 8.91
C GLN A 115 -25.21 11.69 7.43
N GLU A 116 -24.97 10.75 6.52
CA GLU A 116 -24.98 10.98 5.07
C GLU A 116 -23.95 12.03 4.61
N TRP A 117 -22.79 12.07 5.27
CA TRP A 117 -21.72 13.04 5.00
C TRP A 117 -20.99 12.80 3.67
N PHE A 118 -20.99 11.58 3.16
CA PHE A 118 -20.20 11.23 1.97
C PHE A 118 -21.01 11.47 0.71
N ILE A 119 -20.53 12.39 -0.12
CA ILE A 119 -21.16 12.76 -1.38
C ILE A 119 -20.18 12.44 -2.52
N ASN A 120 -20.69 11.85 -3.59
CA ASN A 120 -19.89 11.60 -4.78
C ASN A 120 -19.75 12.86 -5.66
N ASP A 121 -18.95 12.73 -6.71
CA ASP A 121 -18.74 13.72 -7.77
C ASP A 121 -20.03 14.21 -8.45
N LYS A 122 -21.14 13.47 -8.35
CA LYS A 122 -22.45 13.79 -8.92
C LYS A 122 -23.42 14.41 -7.91
N GLY A 123 -22.98 14.69 -6.68
CA GLY A 123 -23.82 15.25 -5.63
C GLY A 123 -24.73 14.24 -4.94
N ASN A 124 -24.57 12.94 -5.21
CA ASN A 124 -25.37 11.90 -4.57
C ASN A 124 -24.71 11.42 -3.29
N ILE A 125 -25.51 11.22 -2.25
CA ILE A 125 -25.09 10.59 -1.01
C ILE A 125 -24.67 9.14 -1.28
N ILE A 126 -23.47 8.79 -0.83
CA ILE A 126 -22.92 7.44 -0.93
C ILE A 126 -22.64 6.89 0.46
N ARG A 127 -22.80 5.57 0.62
CA ARG A 127 -22.38 4.87 1.84
C ARG A 127 -21.07 4.16 1.58
N LEU A 128 -20.07 4.46 2.41
CA LEU A 128 -18.77 3.81 2.34
C LEU A 128 -18.78 2.49 3.12
N PRO A 129 -18.08 1.45 2.66
CA PRO A 129 -17.81 0.30 3.49
C PRO A 129 -17.01 0.73 4.72
N VAL A 130 -17.38 0.19 5.89
CA VAL A 130 -16.66 0.49 7.14
C VAL A 130 -15.38 -0.35 7.15
N PHE A 131 -14.32 0.20 6.59
CA PHE A 131 -13.01 -0.41 6.60
C PHE A 131 -12.31 -0.22 7.95
N GLN A 132 -11.51 -1.20 8.31
CA GLN A 132 -10.47 -1.00 9.32
C GLN A 132 -9.24 -0.40 8.64
N LEU A 133 -8.51 0.46 9.34
CA LEU A 133 -7.25 0.98 8.83
C LEU A 133 -6.27 -0.20 8.78
N ILE A 134 -5.85 -0.59 7.58
CA ILE A 134 -4.94 -1.72 7.41
C ILE A 134 -3.55 -1.22 7.75
N HIS A 135 -2.93 -1.82 8.76
CA HIS A 135 -1.51 -1.62 9.00
C HIS A 135 -0.76 -2.08 7.76
N ASN A 136 0.05 -1.19 7.19
CA ASN A 136 0.99 -1.54 6.14
C ASN A 136 2.06 -2.47 6.73
N VAL A 137 1.78 -3.77 6.70
CA VAL A 137 2.74 -4.81 7.10
C VAL A 137 3.57 -5.11 5.87
N LYS A 138 4.80 -4.58 5.85
CA LYS A 138 5.76 -4.64 4.74
C LYS A 138 6.00 -6.06 4.20
N THR A 139 5.62 -7.08 4.95
CA THR A 139 5.89 -8.49 4.69
C THR A 139 4.69 -9.31 4.25
N TRP A 140 3.50 -8.71 4.20
CA TRP A 140 2.31 -9.38 3.71
C TRP A 140 1.90 -8.81 2.37
N TRP A 141 1.87 -9.66 1.35
CA TRP A 141 1.54 -9.28 -0.03
C TRP A 141 0.12 -8.71 -0.16
N ASP A 142 -0.80 -9.16 0.71
CA ASP A 142 -2.19 -8.72 0.73
C ASP A 142 -2.32 -7.28 1.26
N SER A 143 -1.37 -6.80 2.06
CA SER A 143 -1.39 -5.44 2.61
C SER A 143 -1.39 -4.37 1.52
N THR A 144 -0.57 -4.55 0.47
CA THR A 144 -0.50 -3.61 -0.66
C THR A 144 -1.77 -3.69 -1.51
N TYR A 145 -2.30 -4.91 -1.73
CA TYR A 145 -3.55 -5.11 -2.46
C TYR A 145 -4.74 -4.46 -1.74
N TYR A 146 -4.93 -4.75 -0.46
CA TYR A 146 -6.03 -4.19 0.32
C TYR A 146 -5.87 -2.68 0.51
N MET A 147 -4.64 -2.17 0.66
CA MET A 147 -4.36 -0.73 0.67
C MET A 147 -4.87 -0.05 -0.60
N ILE A 148 -4.49 -0.55 -1.77
CA ILE A 148 -4.91 0.03 -3.06
C ILE A 148 -6.44 0.00 -3.17
N ASN A 149 -7.06 -1.13 -2.87
CA ASN A 149 -8.52 -1.26 -2.94
C ASN A 149 -9.25 -0.32 -1.96
N HIS A 150 -8.72 -0.13 -0.75
CA HIS A 150 -9.27 0.80 0.21
C HIS A 150 -9.14 2.24 -0.28
N LEU A 151 -7.95 2.66 -0.74
CA LEU A 151 -7.72 3.99 -1.29
C LEU A 151 -8.64 4.27 -2.49
N CYS A 152 -8.75 3.34 -3.44
CA CYS A 152 -9.67 3.47 -4.58
C CYS A 152 -11.15 3.53 -4.16
N THR A 153 -11.52 2.90 -3.05
CA THR A 153 -12.89 2.98 -2.54
C THR A 153 -13.16 4.32 -1.86
N LEU A 154 -12.20 4.83 -1.11
CA LEU A 154 -12.30 6.12 -0.39
C LEU A 154 -12.21 7.31 -1.35
N GLN A 155 -11.45 7.21 -2.44
CA GLN A 155 -11.35 8.23 -3.49
C GLN A 155 -12.70 8.57 -4.15
N LYS A 156 -13.72 7.70 -4.02
CA LYS A 156 -15.06 7.94 -4.57
C LYS A 156 -15.82 9.07 -3.85
N VAL A 157 -15.34 9.52 -2.70
CA VAL A 157 -15.84 10.71 -2.02
C VAL A 157 -15.21 11.94 -2.69
N SER A 158 -16.04 12.89 -3.12
CA SER A 158 -15.57 14.11 -3.78
C SER A 158 -14.59 14.88 -2.88
N SER A 159 -13.44 15.30 -3.44
CA SER A 159 -12.38 16.06 -2.79
C SER A 159 -12.81 17.51 -2.49
N TYR A 160 -13.81 17.72 -1.64
CA TYR A 160 -14.16 19.07 -1.17
C TYR A 160 -13.95 19.31 0.33
N ASP A 161 -13.70 18.28 1.16
CA ASP A 161 -13.64 18.48 2.62
C ASP A 161 -12.32 18.05 3.31
N PHE A 162 -11.30 17.60 2.58
CA PHE A 162 -10.01 17.17 3.19
C PHE A 162 -8.95 18.29 3.31
N LEU A 163 -9.28 19.53 2.97
CA LEU A 163 -8.36 20.69 3.08
C LEU A 163 -8.60 21.59 4.29
N ASP A 164 -9.58 21.27 5.15
CA ASP A 164 -9.87 22.03 6.38
C ASP A 164 -9.61 21.20 7.66
N LEU A 165 -8.41 20.60 7.78
CA LEU A 165 -7.87 20.08 9.05
C LEU A 165 -6.35 20.30 9.15
#